data_AF-N2IPJ0-F1
#
_entry.id   AF-N2IPJ0-F1
#
_cell.length_a   1.000
_cell.length_b   1.000
_cell.length_c   1.000
_cell.angle_alpha   90.00
_cell.angle_beta   90.00
_cell.angle_gamma   90.00
#
_symmetry.space_group_name_H-M   'P 1'
#
loop_
_entity.id
_entity.type
_entity.pdbx_description
1 polymer ?
#
loop_
_entity_poly.entity_id
_entity_poly.type
_entity_poly.pdbx_seq_one_letter_code
_entity_poly.pdbx_strand_id
1 'polypeptide(L)'
;MSLRGESASKPVNLDEDKGGDRWVLSPIADFTTLDVFEFLGNVTSNRIKTFSDFQALTEVYRDSAAGECMVNIYFSGRAESKTSCGARHGCWTCTRVSTDRSMENMLQEESGKYLWMKPLNAFRNYLKARHYDPKARNWLARTVNPQTGMIKVSPNAYSPDFTLELLRYALSIDAEEAVWAQANRKAPRFQLLGLKEVMAISLLWGRYAYQEPFTALREYKEIFEQGKRYPIPDDYEIYERKDLDVSLSMEVPFVDRHFNDFVEGLRDSSAAVGDSERLVEKNGIYYTDANTADEFSLDDEGVELFFDFELDRALEYYGPHTDTAPSEVVHYLIRYGAAQINKGGHSEWDRILRVGNQIHRHGLKPYLHDAKALVERLTEIFNLHRLEHLYVIEAPPMPRSMLQLKAAA
;
A
#
# COMPACT_ATOMS: atom_id res chain seq x y z
N MET A 1 25.50 -18.95 5.07
CA MET A 1 24.53 -19.57 4.13
C MET A 1 24.42 -21.07 4.42
N SER A 2 25.54 -21.74 4.70
CA SER A 2 25.57 -23.18 5.09
C SER A 2 24.66 -23.54 6.27
N LEU A 3 24.50 -22.65 7.27
CA LEU A 3 23.55 -22.85 8.39
C LEU A 3 22.08 -22.97 7.95
N ARG A 4 21.73 -22.50 6.75
CA ARG A 4 20.38 -22.63 6.17
C ARG A 4 20.27 -23.83 5.23
N GLY A 5 21.29 -24.68 5.13
CA GLY A 5 21.32 -25.84 4.22
C GLY A 5 21.63 -25.48 2.76
N GLU A 6 22.02 -24.25 2.46
CA GLU A 6 22.39 -23.84 1.10
C GLU A 6 23.74 -24.42 0.66
N SER A 7 23.90 -24.65 -0.65
CA SER A 7 25.12 -25.21 -1.23
C SER A 7 25.74 -24.27 -2.27
N ALA A 8 27.08 -24.27 -2.32
CA ALA A 8 27.88 -23.54 -3.30
C ALA A 8 27.89 -24.17 -4.70
N SER A 9 27.62 -25.47 -4.80
CA SER A 9 27.82 -26.23 -6.04
C SER A 9 26.58 -26.98 -6.53
N LYS A 10 25.54 -27.09 -5.71
CA LYS A 10 24.31 -27.81 -6.04
C LYS A 10 23.09 -26.96 -5.73
N PRO A 11 22.09 -26.89 -6.62
CA PRO A 11 20.78 -26.36 -6.25
C PRO A 11 20.19 -27.19 -5.11
N VAL A 12 19.70 -26.52 -4.07
CA VAL A 12 19.02 -27.15 -2.93
C VAL A 12 17.61 -26.61 -2.87
N ASN A 13 16.61 -27.49 -2.73
CA ASN A 13 15.24 -27.08 -2.45
C ASN A 13 15.10 -26.79 -0.95
N LEU A 14 14.99 -25.50 -0.59
CA LEU A 14 14.90 -25.08 0.80
C LEU A 14 13.50 -25.28 1.42
N ASP A 15 12.49 -25.54 0.60
CA ASP A 15 11.10 -25.74 1.03
C ASP A 15 10.60 -27.17 0.77
N GLU A 16 11.50 -28.13 0.50
CA GLU A 16 11.17 -29.54 0.27
C GLU A 16 10.34 -30.11 1.43
N ASP A 17 10.73 -29.83 2.67
CA ASP A 17 10.03 -30.26 3.89
C ASP A 17 8.59 -29.69 4.02
N LYS A 18 8.27 -28.62 3.27
CA LYS A 18 6.97 -27.94 3.29
C LYS A 18 6.17 -28.20 2.01
N GLY A 19 6.66 -29.06 1.11
CA GLY A 19 6.06 -29.31 -0.20
C GLY A 19 6.18 -28.13 -1.18
N GLY A 20 7.10 -27.21 -0.94
CA GLY A 20 7.38 -26.07 -1.82
C GLY A 20 8.47 -26.38 -2.85
N ASP A 21 8.51 -25.57 -3.91
CA ASP A 21 9.46 -25.73 -5.03
C ASP A 21 10.45 -24.54 -5.08
N ARG A 22 11.18 -24.33 -3.98
CA ARG A 22 12.11 -23.20 -3.86
C ARG A 22 13.55 -23.65 -3.97
N TRP A 23 14.03 -23.72 -5.20
CA TRP A 23 15.42 -24.06 -5.51
C TRP A 23 16.34 -22.84 -5.37
N VAL A 24 17.41 -23.02 -4.59
CA VAL A 24 18.44 -21.99 -4.39
C VAL A 24 19.82 -22.60 -4.66
N LEU A 25 20.63 -21.91 -5.45
CA LEU A 25 22.07 -22.16 -5.60
C LEU A 25 22.80 -20.91 -5.11
N SER A 26 23.72 -21.08 -4.15
CA SER A 26 24.40 -19.97 -3.48
C SER A 26 25.91 -20.09 -3.67
N PRO A 27 26.51 -19.60 -4.77
CA PRO A 27 27.90 -19.86 -5.16
C PRO A 27 28.98 -19.51 -4.12
N ILE A 28 28.66 -18.62 -3.18
CA ILE A 28 29.55 -18.21 -2.08
C ILE A 28 29.11 -18.80 -0.73
N ALA A 29 28.39 -19.92 -0.72
CA ALA A 29 27.83 -20.48 0.51
C ALA A 29 28.89 -20.81 1.57
N ASP A 30 30.09 -21.19 1.11
CA ASP A 30 31.24 -21.57 1.92
C ASP A 30 32.12 -20.37 2.31
N PHE A 31 31.82 -19.16 1.81
CA PHE A 31 32.57 -17.95 2.14
C PHE A 31 32.17 -17.44 3.51
N THR A 32 33.16 -17.07 4.31
CA THR A 32 32.97 -16.23 5.48
C THR A 32 32.81 -14.76 5.08
N THR A 33 32.34 -13.93 6.00
CA THR A 33 32.33 -12.47 5.81
C THR A 33 33.73 -11.94 5.48
N LEU A 34 34.77 -12.52 6.09
CA LEU A 34 36.17 -12.11 5.84
C LEU A 34 36.58 -12.42 4.39
N ASP A 35 36.28 -13.61 3.89
CA ASP A 35 36.63 -14.02 2.52
C ASP A 35 36.01 -13.07 1.49
N VAL A 36 34.76 -12.65 1.72
CA VAL A 36 34.07 -11.69 0.85
C VAL A 36 34.77 -10.33 0.84
N PHE A 37 35.10 -9.78 2.01
CA PHE A 37 35.75 -8.47 2.08
C PHE A 37 37.22 -8.49 1.65
N GLU A 38 37.94 -9.59 1.87
CA GLU A 38 39.28 -9.78 1.32
C GLU A 38 39.24 -9.81 -0.21
N PHE A 39 38.28 -10.53 -0.79
CA PHE A 39 38.06 -10.54 -2.23
C PHE A 39 37.78 -9.11 -2.74
N LEU A 40 36.84 -8.40 -2.13
CA LEU A 40 36.52 -7.01 -2.50
C LEU A 40 37.75 -6.09 -2.41
N GLY A 41 38.53 -6.19 -1.33
CA GLY A 41 39.76 -5.41 -1.13
C GLY A 41 40.83 -5.68 -2.19
N ASN A 42 40.98 -6.95 -2.62
CA ASN A 42 41.89 -7.31 -3.70
C ASN A 42 41.42 -6.78 -5.07
N VAL A 43 40.10 -6.74 -5.32
CA VAL A 43 39.54 -6.15 -6.54
C VAL A 43 39.74 -4.64 -6.55
N THR A 44 39.38 -3.94 -5.47
CA THR A 44 39.54 -2.47 -5.36
C THR A 44 41.01 -2.03 -5.42
N SER A 45 41.94 -2.90 -5.00
CA SER A 45 43.39 -2.69 -5.09
C SER A 45 43.99 -3.12 -6.44
N ASN A 46 43.15 -3.45 -7.42
CA ASN A 46 43.53 -3.88 -8.78
C ASN A 46 44.44 -5.12 -8.80
N ARG A 47 44.41 -5.96 -7.76
CA ARG A 47 45.11 -7.25 -7.70
C ARG A 47 44.33 -8.34 -8.42
N ILE A 48 43.00 -8.24 -8.40
CA ILE A 48 42.07 -9.12 -9.12
C ILE A 48 41.24 -8.25 -10.06
N LYS A 49 41.21 -8.60 -11.36
CA LYS A 49 40.32 -7.95 -12.33
C LYS A 49 38.99 -8.70 -12.39
N THR A 50 37.89 -7.96 -12.29
CA THR A 50 36.53 -8.50 -12.44
C THR A 50 35.70 -7.60 -13.35
N PHE A 51 34.38 -7.83 -13.42
CA PHE A 51 33.46 -7.01 -14.21
C PHE A 51 33.28 -5.58 -13.67
N SER A 52 33.71 -5.30 -12.43
CA SER A 52 33.66 -3.99 -11.78
C SER A 52 34.88 -3.81 -10.88
N ASP A 53 35.19 -2.56 -10.53
CA ASP A 53 36.22 -2.23 -9.54
C ASP A 53 35.70 -2.26 -8.09
N PHE A 54 34.37 -2.39 -7.90
CA PHE A 54 33.67 -2.36 -6.61
C PHE A 54 33.98 -1.16 -5.71
N GLN A 55 34.47 -0.04 -6.27
CA GLN A 55 34.75 1.17 -5.49
C GLN A 55 33.47 1.76 -4.90
N ALA A 56 32.43 1.93 -5.73
CA ALA A 56 31.14 2.46 -5.30
C ALA A 56 30.48 1.59 -4.20
N LEU A 57 30.60 0.26 -4.30
CA LEU A 57 30.10 -0.65 -3.26
C LEU A 57 30.83 -0.40 -1.93
N THR A 58 32.15 -0.31 -1.98
CA THR A 58 33.00 -0.14 -0.79
C THR A 58 32.78 1.22 -0.15
N GLU A 59 32.55 2.27 -0.94
CA GLU A 59 32.18 3.60 -0.46
C GLU A 59 30.85 3.57 0.30
N VAL A 60 29.79 2.98 -0.29
CA VAL A 60 28.48 2.87 0.39
C VAL A 60 28.60 2.16 1.74
N TYR A 61 29.35 1.05 1.81
CA TYR A 61 29.57 0.35 3.07
C TYR A 61 30.39 1.15 4.09
N ARG A 62 31.39 1.92 3.62
CA ARG A 62 32.18 2.81 4.49
C ARG A 62 31.33 3.94 5.07
N ASP A 63 30.55 4.60 4.22
CA ASP A 63 29.77 5.78 4.63
C ASP A 63 28.60 5.38 5.54
N SER A 64 27.94 4.26 5.25
CA SER A 64 26.91 3.68 6.12
C SER A 64 27.46 3.20 7.47
N ALA A 65 28.77 3.01 7.59
CA ALA A 65 29.49 2.66 8.82
C ALA A 65 30.23 3.87 9.45
N ALA A 66 29.75 5.11 9.21
CA ALA A 66 30.31 6.33 9.78
C ALA A 66 31.80 6.57 9.43
N GLY A 67 32.20 6.20 8.21
CA GLY A 67 33.56 6.43 7.70
C GLY A 67 34.58 5.36 8.11
N GLU A 68 34.18 4.37 8.91
CA GLU A 68 35.06 3.26 9.28
C GLU A 68 35.37 2.39 8.05
N CYS A 69 36.66 2.36 7.66
CA CYS A 69 37.10 1.56 6.52
C CYS A 69 37.06 0.07 6.85
N MET A 70 36.13 -0.64 6.20
CA MET A 70 35.92 -2.09 6.27
C MET A 70 37.25 -2.87 6.26
N VAL A 71 38.15 -2.53 5.35
CA VAL A 71 39.42 -3.22 5.17
C VAL A 71 40.34 -3.03 6.39
N ASN A 72 40.43 -1.82 6.94
CA ASN A 72 41.33 -1.51 8.05
C ASN A 72 40.90 -2.15 9.37
N ILE A 73 39.59 -2.28 9.63
CA ILE A 73 39.09 -2.92 10.85
C ILE A 73 39.44 -4.41 10.85
N TYR A 74 39.23 -5.09 9.72
CA TYR A 74 39.55 -6.52 9.58
C TYR A 74 41.06 -6.81 9.60
N PHE A 75 41.90 -5.95 9.01
CA PHE A 75 43.37 -6.12 9.07
C PHE A 75 43.99 -5.74 10.43
N SER A 76 43.31 -4.92 11.25
CA SER A 76 43.84 -4.46 12.55
C SER A 76 43.79 -5.49 13.68
N GLY A 77 43.29 -6.71 13.42
CA GLY A 77 43.23 -7.78 14.42
C GLY A 77 42.36 -7.45 15.64
N ARG A 78 41.54 -6.39 15.57
CA ARG A 78 40.52 -6.09 16.59
C ARG A 78 39.45 -7.18 16.49
N ALA A 79 39.60 -8.17 17.37
CA ALA A 79 38.65 -9.25 17.59
C ALA A 79 37.23 -8.71 17.55
N GLU A 80 36.37 -9.38 16.75
CA GLU A 80 34.90 -9.35 16.71
C GLU A 80 34.21 -8.41 17.72
N SER A 81 34.49 -7.11 17.65
CA SER A 81 33.74 -6.14 18.42
C SER A 81 32.42 -6.05 17.70
N LYS A 82 31.43 -6.77 18.24
CA LYS A 82 30.01 -6.76 17.87
C LYS A 82 29.71 -5.77 16.73
N THR A 83 29.70 -6.31 15.51
CA THR A 83 29.06 -5.72 14.32
C THR A 83 29.59 -4.36 13.85
N SER A 84 30.89 -4.21 13.58
CA SER A 84 31.36 -3.19 12.62
C SER A 84 30.81 -3.49 11.19
N CYS A 85 30.58 -4.77 10.85
CA CYS A 85 29.86 -5.23 9.65
C CYS A 85 28.32 -5.28 9.83
N GLY A 86 27.77 -4.46 10.72
CA GLY A 86 26.33 -4.44 11.01
C GLY A 86 25.49 -3.57 10.08
N ALA A 87 26.12 -2.78 9.20
CA ALA A 87 25.42 -1.88 8.28
C ALA A 87 24.50 -2.69 7.36
N ARG A 88 23.21 -2.59 7.65
CA ARG A 88 22.15 -3.23 6.87
C ARG A 88 21.52 -2.16 6.01
N HIS A 89 21.60 -2.36 4.71
CA HIS A 89 20.82 -1.61 3.75
C HIS A 89 19.47 -2.31 3.61
N GLY A 90 18.40 -1.53 3.56
CA GLY A 90 17.05 -2.05 3.47
C GLY A 90 16.16 -1.10 2.67
N CYS A 91 14.90 -1.48 2.52
CA CYS A 91 13.89 -0.63 1.92
C CYS A 91 13.81 0.68 2.72
N TRP A 92 13.77 1.82 2.03
CA TRP A 92 13.72 3.13 2.67
C TRP A 92 12.46 3.33 3.54
N THR A 93 11.38 2.58 3.30
CA THR A 93 10.15 2.56 4.12
C THR A 93 10.13 1.50 5.23
N CYS A 94 11.17 0.68 5.37
CA CYS A 94 11.15 -0.48 6.26
C CYS A 94 11.12 -0.08 7.74
N THR A 95 10.01 -0.35 8.43
CA THR A 95 9.83 -0.05 9.86
C THR A 95 10.19 -1.20 10.79
N ARG A 96 10.72 -2.32 10.25
CA ARG A 96 11.06 -3.53 11.03
C ARG A 96 12.17 -3.29 12.05
N VAL A 97 13.08 -2.37 11.76
CA VAL A 97 14.15 -1.94 12.68
C VAL A 97 13.75 -0.65 13.41
N SER A 98 14.21 -0.48 14.65
CA SER A 98 13.92 0.72 15.44
C SER A 98 14.48 1.97 14.76
N THR A 99 15.74 1.92 14.33
CA THR A 99 16.47 3.06 13.77
C THR A 99 17.26 2.59 12.56
N ASP A 100 17.22 3.37 11.48
CA ASP A 100 18.05 3.13 10.29
C ASP A 100 19.40 3.84 10.45
N ARG A 101 20.29 3.23 11.23
CA ARG A 101 21.63 3.78 11.51
C ARG A 101 22.47 3.94 10.24
N SER A 102 22.29 3.05 9.26
CA SER A 102 23.00 3.11 7.99
C SER A 102 22.64 4.40 7.25
N MET A 103 21.35 4.72 7.17
CA MET A 103 20.86 5.96 6.55
C MET A 103 21.26 7.20 7.35
N GLU A 104 21.18 7.15 8.69
CA GLU A 104 21.62 8.26 9.55
C GLU A 104 23.12 8.57 9.38
N ASN A 105 23.97 7.55 9.33
CA ASN A 105 25.41 7.71 9.09
C ASN A 105 25.69 8.31 7.71
N MET A 106 25.00 7.83 6.66
CA MET A 106 25.12 8.39 5.31
C MET A 106 24.73 9.88 5.28
N LEU A 107 23.67 10.27 6.00
CA LEU A 107 23.25 11.67 6.09
C LEU A 107 24.25 12.58 6.82
N GLN A 108 25.10 12.01 7.67
CA GLN A 108 26.14 12.73 8.42
C GLN A 108 27.48 12.79 7.68
N GLU A 109 27.60 12.15 6.51
CA GLU A 109 28.83 12.15 5.72
C GLU A 109 29.21 13.59 5.31
N GLU A 110 30.50 13.94 5.51
CA GLU A 110 31.00 15.32 5.48
C GLU A 110 30.79 16.04 4.14
N SER A 111 30.86 15.33 3.02
CA SER A 111 30.64 15.92 1.69
C SER A 111 29.17 16.27 1.43
N GLY A 112 28.25 15.75 2.24
CA GLY A 112 26.81 15.92 2.06
C GLY A 112 26.24 15.15 0.86
N LYS A 113 26.98 14.19 0.29
CA LYS A 113 26.58 13.49 -0.94
C LYS A 113 25.26 12.72 -0.82
N TYR A 114 24.85 12.36 0.39
CA TYR A 114 23.61 11.62 0.66
C TYR A 114 22.46 12.49 1.19
N LEU A 115 22.61 13.83 1.26
CA LEU A 115 21.57 14.71 1.80
C LEU A 115 20.21 14.56 1.11
N TRP A 116 20.19 14.07 -0.13
CA TRP A 116 18.98 13.74 -0.88
C TRP A 116 18.13 12.62 -0.27
N MET A 117 18.71 11.78 0.60
CA MET A 117 18.00 10.73 1.32
C MET A 117 17.24 11.26 2.55
N LYS A 118 17.47 12.52 2.95
CA LYS A 118 16.84 13.13 4.14
C LYS A 118 15.30 13.03 4.12
N PRO A 119 14.60 13.40 3.03
CA PRO A 119 13.13 13.24 2.97
C PRO A 119 12.68 11.78 3.13
N LEU A 120 13.42 10.82 2.58
CA LEU A 120 13.09 9.39 2.70
C LEU A 120 13.24 8.89 4.14
N ASN A 121 14.30 9.33 4.83
CA ASN A 121 14.49 9.03 6.25
C ASN A 121 13.37 9.64 7.11
N ALA A 122 13.02 10.90 6.85
CA ALA A 122 11.93 11.59 7.54
C ALA A 122 10.60 10.87 7.35
N PHE A 123 10.27 10.48 6.10
CA PHE A 123 9.06 9.74 5.77
C PHE A 123 8.97 8.42 6.54
N ARG A 124 10.06 7.65 6.54
CA ARG A 124 10.16 6.39 7.27
C ARG A 124 9.93 6.57 8.77
N ASN A 125 10.58 7.56 9.37
CA ASN A 125 10.50 7.81 10.81
C ASN A 125 9.12 8.32 11.22
N TYR A 126 8.49 9.14 10.37
CA TYR A 126 7.09 9.56 10.53
C TYR A 126 6.11 8.39 10.49
N LEU A 127 6.21 7.54 9.45
CA LEU A 127 5.40 6.33 9.30
C LEU A 127 5.54 5.41 10.51
N LYS A 128 6.76 5.24 11.02
CA LYS A 128 7.04 4.43 12.19
C LYS A 128 6.42 5.02 13.45
N ALA A 129 6.55 6.33 13.66
CA ALA A 129 6.04 7.02 14.85
C ALA A 129 4.51 6.96 14.96
N ARG A 130 3.81 7.08 13.84
CA ARG A 130 2.34 6.97 13.77
C ARG A 130 1.84 5.52 13.66
N HIS A 131 2.71 4.52 13.61
CA HIS A 131 2.29 3.12 13.37
C HIS A 131 1.34 2.60 14.46
N TYR A 132 1.56 2.97 15.72
CA TYR A 132 0.67 2.57 16.82
C TYR A 132 -0.30 3.66 17.26
N ASP A 133 -0.50 4.70 16.45
CA ASP A 133 -1.52 5.72 16.69
C ASP A 133 -2.93 5.13 16.43
N PRO A 134 -3.83 5.09 17.44
CA PRO A 134 -5.22 4.68 17.25
C PRO A 134 -5.96 5.45 16.17
N LYS A 135 -5.70 6.76 16.01
CA LYS A 135 -6.33 7.62 14.99
C LYS A 135 -5.76 7.39 13.59
N ALA A 136 -4.57 6.81 13.50
CA ALA A 136 -3.99 6.39 12.22
C ALA A 136 -4.55 5.04 11.75
N ARG A 137 -5.43 4.37 12.51
CA ARG A 137 -6.00 3.06 12.15
C ARG A 137 -7.42 3.18 11.63
N ASN A 138 -7.73 2.39 10.61
CA ASN A 138 -9.11 2.09 10.24
C ASN A 138 -9.60 0.93 11.12
N TRP A 139 -10.67 1.17 11.87
CA TRP A 139 -11.24 0.21 12.81
C TRP A 139 -12.29 -0.71 12.19
N LEU A 140 -12.76 -0.42 10.97
CA LEU A 140 -13.76 -1.27 10.31
C LEU A 140 -13.07 -2.42 9.55
N ALA A 141 -13.55 -3.64 9.79
CA ALA A 141 -13.14 -4.79 8.99
C ALA A 141 -13.69 -4.71 7.55
N ARG A 142 -13.22 -5.61 6.69
CA ARG A 142 -13.63 -5.68 5.28
C ARG A 142 -14.56 -6.86 4.98
N THR A 143 -14.89 -7.66 5.98
CA THR A 143 -15.67 -8.89 5.83
C THR A 143 -16.88 -8.84 6.73
N VAL A 144 -18.04 -8.95 6.10
CA VAL A 144 -19.35 -9.03 6.75
C VAL A 144 -19.69 -10.50 6.99
N ASN A 145 -20.31 -10.80 8.13
CA ASN A 145 -20.89 -12.11 8.38
C ASN A 145 -22.20 -12.26 7.58
N PRO A 146 -22.28 -13.15 6.58
CA PRO A 146 -23.44 -13.24 5.70
C PRO A 146 -24.68 -13.82 6.40
N GLN A 147 -24.53 -14.54 7.51
CA GLN A 147 -25.67 -15.07 8.27
C GLN A 147 -26.28 -14.02 9.20
N THR A 148 -25.45 -13.19 9.83
CA THR A 148 -25.90 -12.24 10.85
C THR A 148 -25.99 -10.80 10.37
N GLY A 149 -25.39 -10.47 9.21
CA GLY A 149 -25.29 -9.09 8.73
C GLY A 149 -24.38 -8.19 9.58
N MET A 150 -23.57 -8.79 10.46
CA MET A 150 -22.69 -8.08 11.38
C MET A 150 -21.31 -7.87 10.76
N ILE A 151 -20.61 -6.82 11.19
CA ILE A 151 -19.22 -6.55 10.83
C ILE A 151 -18.37 -6.36 12.09
N LYS A 152 -17.09 -6.70 11.97
CA LYS A 152 -16.13 -6.55 13.06
C LYS A 152 -15.54 -5.14 13.10
N VAL A 153 -15.46 -4.57 14.30
CA VAL A 153 -14.69 -3.37 14.63
C VAL A 153 -13.45 -3.79 15.42
N SER A 154 -12.28 -3.61 14.83
CA SER A 154 -10.96 -3.95 15.39
C SER A 154 -9.87 -3.22 14.61
N PRO A 155 -8.70 -2.92 15.19
CA PRO A 155 -7.69 -2.13 14.49
C PRO A 155 -7.13 -2.93 13.31
N ASN A 156 -7.28 -2.39 12.10
CA ASN A 156 -7.01 -3.09 10.85
C ASN A 156 -5.95 -2.33 10.04
N ALA A 157 -6.35 -1.76 8.90
CA ALA A 157 -5.47 -1.00 8.02
C ALA A 157 -5.20 0.42 8.56
N TYR A 158 -4.45 1.22 7.82
CA TYR A 158 -4.34 2.64 8.10
C TYR A 158 -5.65 3.40 7.77
N SER A 159 -5.94 4.45 8.54
CA SER A 159 -7.13 5.28 8.36
C SER A 159 -7.04 6.06 7.05
N PRO A 160 -8.19 6.42 6.44
CA PRO A 160 -8.18 7.20 5.21
C PRO A 160 -7.34 8.47 5.28
N ASP A 161 -7.52 9.24 6.35
CA ASP A 161 -6.80 10.51 6.55
C ASP A 161 -5.29 10.30 6.63
N PHE A 162 -4.85 9.27 7.36
CA PHE A 162 -3.42 8.96 7.45
C PHE A 162 -2.86 8.48 6.11
N THR A 163 -3.60 7.69 5.33
CA THR A 163 -3.15 7.31 3.98
C THR A 163 -3.07 8.49 3.01
N LEU A 164 -3.97 9.47 3.13
CA LEU A 164 -3.92 10.71 2.34
C LEU A 164 -2.72 11.58 2.72
N GLU A 165 -2.45 11.68 4.02
CA GLU A 165 -1.27 12.35 4.54
C GLU A 165 0.02 11.74 3.98
N LEU A 166 0.15 10.41 4.02
CA LEU A 166 1.31 9.71 3.46
C LEU A 166 1.45 9.90 1.94
N LEU A 167 0.33 9.88 1.19
CA LEU A 167 0.35 10.17 -0.25
C LEU A 167 0.91 11.58 -0.51
N ARG A 168 0.41 12.58 0.21
CA ARG A 168 0.83 13.98 0.06
C ARG A 168 2.32 14.17 0.33
N TYR A 169 2.85 13.50 1.34
CA TYR A 169 4.29 13.53 1.62
C TYR A 169 5.08 12.85 0.50
N ALA A 170 4.68 11.65 0.07
CA ALA A 170 5.39 10.93 -1.00
C ALA A 170 5.41 11.74 -2.31
N LEU A 171 4.27 12.30 -2.71
CA LEU A 171 4.17 13.15 -3.91
C LEU A 171 4.94 14.46 -3.77
N SER A 172 4.97 15.09 -2.59
CA SER A 172 5.76 16.30 -2.36
C SER A 172 7.26 16.01 -2.47
N ILE A 173 7.71 14.86 -1.95
CA ILE A 173 9.10 14.41 -2.07
C ILE A 173 9.48 14.19 -3.54
N ASP A 174 8.63 13.51 -4.33
CA ASP A 174 8.88 13.33 -5.76
C ASP A 174 8.89 14.65 -6.52
N ALA A 175 7.97 15.57 -6.19
CA ALA A 175 7.90 16.86 -6.84
C ALA A 175 9.11 17.75 -6.50
N GLU A 176 9.66 17.66 -5.29
CA GLU A 176 10.93 18.30 -4.93
C GLU A 176 12.13 17.69 -5.66
N GLU A 177 12.15 16.36 -5.80
CA GLU A 177 13.19 15.66 -6.58
C GLU A 177 13.14 16.06 -8.06
N ALA A 178 11.95 16.16 -8.65
CA ALA A 178 11.75 16.62 -10.02
C ALA A 178 12.23 18.07 -10.21
N VAL A 179 11.90 18.98 -9.27
CA VAL A 179 12.39 20.37 -9.30
C VAL A 179 13.92 20.41 -9.20
N TRP A 180 14.52 19.63 -8.31
CA TRP A 180 15.98 19.52 -8.20
C TRP A 180 16.60 19.02 -9.50
N ALA A 181 16.04 17.96 -10.08
CA ALA A 181 16.51 17.35 -11.32
C ALA A 181 16.50 18.35 -12.48
N GLN A 182 15.40 19.08 -12.64
CA GLN A 182 15.26 20.14 -13.65
C GLN A 182 16.27 21.27 -13.42
N ALA A 183 16.39 21.78 -12.19
CA ALA A 183 17.30 22.87 -11.85
C ALA A 183 18.78 22.50 -12.09
N ASN A 184 19.13 21.23 -11.92
CA ASN A 184 20.49 20.73 -12.08
C ASN A 184 20.76 20.10 -13.47
N ARG A 185 19.76 20.05 -14.35
CA ARG A 185 19.83 19.37 -15.66
C ARG A 185 20.30 17.92 -15.55
N LYS A 186 19.80 17.22 -14.53
CA LYS A 186 20.08 15.81 -14.25
C LYS A 186 18.78 15.02 -14.30
N ALA A 187 18.89 13.71 -14.49
CA ALA A 187 17.77 12.82 -14.23
C ALA A 187 17.44 12.83 -12.73
N PRO A 188 16.16 12.67 -12.35
CA PRO A 188 15.78 12.46 -10.96
C PRO A 188 16.49 11.21 -10.43
N ARG A 189 16.97 11.29 -9.19
CA ARG A 189 17.64 10.19 -8.49
C ARG A 189 16.69 9.06 -8.15
N PHE A 190 15.43 9.40 -7.91
CA PHE A 190 14.36 8.46 -7.59
C PHE A 190 13.00 9.05 -7.98
N GLN A 191 12.01 8.17 -8.07
CA GLN A 191 10.60 8.49 -8.09
C GLN A 191 9.89 7.46 -7.22
N LEU A 192 9.13 7.90 -6.23
CA LEU A 192 8.42 7.06 -5.27
C LEU A 192 7.11 6.56 -5.86
N LEU A 193 6.38 7.43 -6.55
CA LEU A 193 5.07 7.14 -7.15
C LEU A 193 5.04 7.67 -8.59
N GLY A 194 4.93 6.75 -9.56
CA GLY A 194 4.59 7.06 -10.94
C GLY A 194 3.08 7.24 -11.13
N LEU A 195 2.68 7.66 -12.33
CA LEU A 195 1.26 7.86 -12.68
C LEU A 195 0.43 6.61 -12.42
N LYS A 196 1.00 5.44 -12.75
CA LYS A 196 0.40 4.13 -12.51
C LYS A 196 0.15 3.88 -11.03
N GLU A 197 1.14 4.12 -10.16
CA GLU A 197 0.97 3.95 -8.72
C GLU A 197 -0.07 4.91 -8.14
N VAL A 198 -0.10 6.17 -8.57
CA VAL A 198 -1.10 7.15 -8.11
C VAL A 198 -2.51 6.74 -8.54
N MET A 199 -2.69 6.30 -9.78
CA MET A 199 -3.98 5.77 -10.25
C MET A 199 -4.39 4.52 -9.48
N ALA A 200 -3.45 3.60 -9.21
CA ALA A 200 -3.71 2.40 -8.42
C ALA A 200 -4.16 2.76 -6.99
N ILE A 201 -3.53 3.76 -6.36
CA ILE A 201 -3.96 4.28 -5.05
C ILE A 201 -5.39 4.83 -5.14
N SER A 202 -5.70 5.64 -6.15
CA SER A 202 -7.03 6.19 -6.35
C SER A 202 -8.09 5.09 -6.48
N LEU A 203 -7.77 4.05 -7.25
CA LEU A 203 -8.66 2.91 -7.48
C LEU A 203 -8.85 2.09 -6.20
N LEU A 204 -7.78 1.80 -5.46
CA LEU A 204 -7.86 1.08 -4.18
C LEU A 204 -8.62 1.87 -3.12
N TRP A 205 -8.48 3.20 -3.08
CA TRP A 205 -9.26 4.04 -2.18
C TRP A 205 -10.74 4.06 -2.53
N GLY A 206 -11.10 4.06 -3.82
CA GLY A 206 -12.48 3.88 -4.24
C GLY A 206 -13.04 2.51 -3.86
N ARG A 207 -12.24 1.46 -4.10
CA ARG A 207 -12.57 0.08 -3.73
C ARG A 207 -12.88 -0.05 -2.24
N TYR A 208 -12.08 0.57 -1.36
CA TYR A 208 -12.25 0.48 0.09
C TYR A 208 -13.08 1.61 0.72
N ALA A 209 -13.62 2.53 -0.10
CA ALA A 209 -14.28 3.76 0.33
C ALA A 209 -13.48 4.60 1.34
N TYR A 210 -12.18 4.76 1.09
CA TYR A 210 -11.30 5.58 1.94
C TYR A 210 -11.45 7.06 1.62
N GLN A 211 -11.40 7.41 0.34
CA GLN A 211 -11.46 8.80 -0.11
C GLN A 211 -12.58 9.00 -1.12
N GLU A 212 -12.98 10.25 -1.30
CA GLU A 212 -13.84 10.66 -2.40
C GLU A 212 -13.17 10.30 -3.74
N PRO A 213 -13.95 10.07 -4.81
CA PRO A 213 -13.42 9.65 -6.10
C PRO A 213 -12.30 10.57 -6.60
N PHE A 214 -11.29 9.98 -7.24
CA PHE A 214 -10.15 10.67 -7.86
C PHE A 214 -9.29 11.54 -6.93
N THR A 215 -9.46 11.45 -5.60
CA THR A 215 -8.68 12.24 -4.63
C THR A 215 -7.17 12.13 -4.85
N ALA A 216 -6.63 10.92 -5.06
CA ALA A 216 -5.19 10.76 -5.26
C ALA A 216 -4.67 11.46 -6.53
N LEU A 217 -5.45 11.41 -7.61
CA LEU A 217 -5.13 12.07 -8.88
C LEU A 217 -5.24 13.60 -8.77
N ARG A 218 -6.24 14.11 -8.01
CA ARG A 218 -6.33 15.53 -7.68
C ARG A 218 -5.08 16.00 -6.92
N GLU A 219 -4.68 15.28 -5.86
CA GLU A 219 -3.49 15.65 -5.09
C GLU A 219 -2.22 15.64 -5.96
N TYR A 220 -2.11 14.69 -6.91
CA TYR A 220 -1.03 14.70 -7.90
C TYR A 220 -1.01 15.99 -8.72
N LYS A 221 -2.14 16.39 -9.32
CA LYS A 221 -2.23 17.65 -10.08
C LYS A 221 -1.91 18.87 -9.21
N GLU A 222 -2.49 18.97 -8.02
CA GLU A 222 -2.24 20.09 -7.11
C GLU A 222 -0.75 20.21 -6.75
N ILE A 223 -0.07 19.08 -6.54
CA ILE A 223 1.35 19.08 -6.17
C ILE A 223 2.23 19.35 -7.39
N PHE A 224 2.09 18.60 -8.47
CA PHE A 224 2.98 18.69 -9.63
C PHE A 224 2.70 19.90 -10.53
N GLU A 225 1.43 20.25 -10.75
CA GLU A 225 1.04 21.32 -11.68
C GLU A 225 0.81 22.66 -10.97
N GLN A 226 0.25 22.64 -9.75
CA GLN A 226 -0.10 23.87 -9.02
C GLN A 226 0.91 24.25 -7.94
N GLY A 227 1.98 23.46 -7.77
CA GLY A 227 3.09 23.77 -6.86
C GLY A 227 2.77 23.57 -5.37
N LYS A 228 1.66 22.92 -5.02
CA LYS A 228 1.33 22.61 -3.63
C LYS A 228 2.37 21.68 -3.02
N ARG A 229 2.76 21.89 -1.77
CA ARG A 229 3.73 21.05 -1.06
C ARG A 229 3.26 20.79 0.35
N TYR A 230 3.50 19.57 0.82
CA TYR A 230 3.20 19.13 2.16
C TYR A 230 4.50 18.65 2.81
N PRO A 231 5.16 19.48 3.63
CA PRO A 231 6.33 19.04 4.37
C PRO A 231 5.92 18.06 5.48
N ILE A 232 6.75 17.05 5.72
CA ILE A 232 6.62 16.21 6.90
C ILE A 232 6.91 17.09 8.13
N PRO A 233 6.09 17.07 9.18
CA PRO A 233 6.36 17.82 10.40
C PRO A 233 7.70 17.45 11.01
N ASP A 234 8.48 18.44 11.46
CA ASP A 234 9.73 18.19 12.18
C ASP A 234 9.46 17.58 13.57
N ASP A 235 8.35 17.99 14.19
CA ASP A 235 7.89 17.50 15.49
C ASP A 235 6.59 16.70 15.33
N TYR A 236 6.57 15.47 15.85
CA TYR A 236 5.39 14.62 15.86
C TYR A 236 5.40 13.69 17.08
N GLU A 237 4.20 13.30 17.50
CA GLU A 237 4.03 12.34 18.60
C GLU A 237 4.44 10.93 18.16
N ILE A 238 5.14 10.22 19.06
CA ILE A 238 5.59 8.85 18.83
C ILE A 238 4.69 7.92 19.63
N TYR A 239 4.02 7.02 18.92
CA TYR A 239 3.15 6.00 19.49
C TYR A 239 3.89 4.66 19.56
N GLU A 240 3.85 4.04 20.73
CA GLU A 240 4.40 2.73 21.02
C GLU A 240 3.32 1.65 20.99
N ARG A 241 3.75 0.40 21.04
CA ARG A 241 2.85 -0.76 20.96
C ARG A 241 1.70 -0.71 21.97
N LYS A 242 1.94 -0.16 23.16
CA LYS A 242 0.99 -0.05 24.28
C LYS A 242 -0.14 0.95 24.00
N ASP A 243 0.05 1.89 23.08
CA ASP A 243 -0.91 2.95 22.79
C ASP A 243 -2.05 2.46 21.88
N LEU A 244 -1.86 1.30 21.22
CA LEU A 244 -2.87 0.63 20.41
C LEU A 244 -3.36 -0.66 21.05
N ASP A 245 -4.62 -0.66 21.50
CA ASP A 245 -5.29 -1.88 21.93
C ASP A 245 -5.70 -2.74 20.72
N VAL A 246 -4.88 -3.75 20.40
CA VAL A 246 -5.19 -4.71 19.32
C VAL A 246 -6.18 -5.78 19.72
N SER A 247 -6.43 -5.93 21.03
CA SER A 247 -7.34 -6.94 21.53
C SER A 247 -8.79 -6.48 21.41
N LEU A 248 -9.01 -5.16 21.28
CA LEU A 248 -10.33 -4.60 21.03
C LEU A 248 -10.94 -5.19 19.76
N SER A 249 -12.08 -5.82 19.95
CA SER A 249 -12.82 -6.54 18.92
C SER A 249 -14.29 -6.55 19.29
N MET A 250 -15.12 -5.90 18.49
CA MET A 250 -16.57 -5.84 18.68
C MET A 250 -17.26 -6.26 17.38
N GLU A 251 -18.45 -6.86 17.48
CA GLU A 251 -19.31 -7.08 16.31
C GLU A 251 -20.52 -6.15 16.41
N VAL A 252 -20.82 -5.45 15.32
CA VAL A 252 -21.92 -4.49 15.23
C VAL A 252 -22.76 -4.76 13.98
N PRO A 253 -24.07 -4.42 14.00
CA PRO A 253 -24.91 -4.49 12.80
C PRO A 253 -24.32 -3.61 11.71
N PHE A 254 -24.29 -4.16 10.49
CA PHE A 254 -23.74 -3.43 9.35
C PHE A 254 -24.61 -3.53 8.11
N VAL A 255 -25.23 -4.66 7.80
CA VAL A 255 -25.99 -4.84 6.55
C VAL A 255 -27.39 -4.22 6.65
N ASP A 256 -27.70 -3.26 5.77
CA ASP A 256 -29.03 -2.69 5.61
C ASP A 256 -29.83 -3.41 4.49
N ARG A 257 -31.05 -2.94 4.23
CA ARG A 257 -31.92 -3.49 3.18
C ARG A 257 -31.37 -3.30 1.76
N HIS A 258 -30.50 -2.32 1.56
CA HIS A 258 -29.95 -1.95 0.26
C HIS A 258 -28.64 -2.65 -0.05
N PHE A 259 -27.91 -3.14 0.94
CA PHE A 259 -26.57 -3.74 0.77
C PHE A 259 -26.43 -4.75 -0.39
N ASN A 260 -27.47 -5.54 -0.63
CA ASN A 260 -27.50 -6.57 -1.67
C ASN A 260 -28.21 -6.12 -2.97
N ASP A 261 -28.54 -4.83 -3.11
CA ASP A 261 -29.16 -4.30 -4.32
C ASP A 261 -28.22 -4.44 -5.53
N PHE A 262 -28.82 -4.38 -6.72
CA PHE A 262 -28.19 -4.78 -7.97
C PHE A 262 -27.01 -3.89 -8.41
N VAL A 263 -26.92 -2.64 -7.95
CA VAL A 263 -25.88 -1.64 -8.30
C VAL A 263 -24.95 -1.30 -7.13
N GLU A 264 -25.03 -2.04 -6.03
CA GLU A 264 -24.23 -1.73 -4.84
C GLU A 264 -22.83 -2.35 -4.87
N GLY A 265 -22.55 -3.20 -5.86
CA GLY A 265 -21.27 -3.87 -6.02
C GLY A 265 -20.58 -3.52 -7.33
N LEU A 266 -20.12 -4.52 -8.10
CA LEU A 266 -19.34 -4.29 -9.33
C LEU A 266 -20.22 -4.00 -10.55
N ARG A 267 -21.52 -3.76 -10.41
CA ARG A 267 -22.38 -3.33 -11.51
C ARG A 267 -22.51 -1.81 -11.50
N ASP A 268 -22.07 -1.20 -12.59
CA ASP A 268 -22.03 0.25 -12.76
C ASP A 268 -23.44 0.83 -13.02
N SER A 269 -23.93 1.65 -12.08
CA SER A 269 -25.24 2.29 -12.19
C SER A 269 -25.30 3.33 -13.32
N SER A 270 -24.22 4.08 -13.55
CA SER A 270 -24.14 5.11 -14.58
C SER A 270 -24.22 4.49 -15.98
N ALA A 271 -23.50 3.40 -16.20
CA ALA A 271 -23.57 2.65 -17.45
C ALA A 271 -24.94 1.99 -17.68
N ALA A 272 -25.57 1.48 -16.61
CA ALA A 272 -26.91 0.88 -16.70
C ALA A 272 -27.98 1.90 -17.11
N VAL A 273 -27.96 3.11 -16.53
CA VAL A 273 -28.91 4.19 -16.88
C VAL A 273 -28.69 4.69 -18.30
N GLY A 274 -27.43 4.70 -18.77
CA GLY A 274 -27.06 5.12 -20.12
C GLY A 274 -27.20 4.05 -21.20
N ASP A 275 -27.82 2.89 -20.90
CA ASP A 275 -27.91 1.72 -21.80
C ASP A 275 -26.56 1.37 -22.46
N SER A 276 -25.48 1.51 -21.69
CA SER A 276 -24.10 1.34 -22.11
C SER A 276 -23.39 0.27 -21.26
N GLU A 277 -24.15 -0.56 -20.56
CA GLU A 277 -23.61 -1.64 -19.72
C GLU A 277 -23.20 -2.85 -20.56
N ARG A 278 -22.03 -3.39 -20.23
CA ARG A 278 -21.62 -4.72 -20.66
C ARG A 278 -21.54 -5.59 -19.43
N LEU A 279 -22.33 -6.67 -19.40
CA LEU A 279 -22.49 -7.50 -18.21
C LEU A 279 -21.99 -8.92 -18.42
N VAL A 280 -21.50 -9.52 -17.34
CA VAL A 280 -21.24 -10.95 -17.23
C VAL A 280 -22.06 -11.53 -16.08
N GLU A 281 -22.74 -12.65 -16.33
CA GLU A 281 -23.49 -13.38 -15.32
C GLU A 281 -22.65 -14.50 -14.71
N LYS A 282 -22.57 -14.58 -13.38
CA LYS A 282 -21.99 -15.72 -12.67
C LYS A 282 -22.86 -16.07 -11.47
N ASN A 283 -23.34 -17.31 -11.42
CA ASN A 283 -24.19 -17.83 -10.35
C ASN A 283 -25.45 -16.98 -10.09
N GLY A 284 -26.08 -16.44 -11.13
CA GLY A 284 -27.27 -15.58 -11.02
C GLY A 284 -26.99 -14.14 -10.57
N ILE A 285 -25.72 -13.73 -10.46
CA ILE A 285 -25.32 -12.35 -10.15
C ILE A 285 -24.70 -11.73 -11.40
N TYR A 286 -25.13 -10.50 -11.72
CA TYR A 286 -24.61 -9.72 -12.83
C TYR A 286 -23.52 -8.75 -12.36
N TYR A 287 -22.41 -8.74 -13.06
CA TYR A 287 -21.28 -7.86 -12.83
C TYR A 287 -20.97 -7.07 -14.10
N THR A 288 -20.31 -5.92 -13.98
CA THR A 288 -19.67 -5.28 -15.13
C THR A 288 -18.66 -6.26 -15.75
N ASP A 289 -18.68 -6.41 -17.07
CA ASP A 289 -17.73 -7.21 -17.85
C ASP A 289 -16.40 -6.46 -17.96
N ALA A 290 -15.64 -6.49 -16.87
CA ALA A 290 -14.34 -5.84 -16.76
C ALA A 290 -13.26 -6.64 -17.50
N ASN A 291 -12.29 -5.93 -18.10
CA ASN A 291 -11.09 -6.56 -18.63
C ASN A 291 -10.36 -7.35 -17.54
N THR A 292 -9.79 -8.50 -17.90
CA THR A 292 -9.11 -9.38 -16.92
C THR A 292 -7.68 -9.75 -17.30
N ALA A 293 -6.82 -9.81 -16.28
CA ALA A 293 -5.43 -10.29 -16.36
C ALA A 293 -5.17 -11.36 -15.27
N ASP A 294 -3.98 -11.95 -15.24
CA ASP A 294 -3.62 -12.94 -14.21
C ASP A 294 -3.59 -12.30 -12.80
N GLU A 295 -3.22 -11.03 -12.73
CA GLU A 295 -3.22 -10.21 -11.51
C GLU A 295 -3.97 -8.89 -11.74
N PHE A 296 -4.29 -8.18 -10.66
CA PHE A 296 -4.75 -6.80 -10.78
C PHE A 296 -3.65 -5.96 -11.45
N SER A 297 -4.00 -5.27 -12.52
CA SER A 297 -3.06 -4.48 -13.30
C SER A 297 -3.71 -3.24 -13.86
N LEU A 298 -2.88 -2.24 -14.14
CA LEU A 298 -3.26 -1.07 -14.92
C LEU A 298 -2.52 -1.13 -16.25
N ASP A 299 -3.22 -0.73 -17.31
CA ASP A 299 -2.68 -0.61 -18.66
C ASP A 299 -1.84 0.67 -18.77
N ASP A 300 -0.59 0.56 -19.22
CA ASP A 300 0.35 1.68 -19.21
C ASP A 300 -0.08 2.80 -20.17
N GLU A 301 -0.53 2.45 -21.38
CA GLU A 301 -1.05 3.42 -22.35
C GLU A 301 -2.35 4.06 -21.85
N GLY A 302 -3.26 3.26 -21.31
CA GLY A 302 -4.50 3.74 -20.72
C GLY A 302 -4.29 4.70 -19.55
N VAL A 303 -3.26 4.47 -18.72
CA VAL A 303 -2.89 5.39 -17.64
C VAL A 303 -2.43 6.73 -18.21
N GLU A 304 -1.47 6.74 -19.13
CA GLU A 304 -0.94 7.98 -19.75
C GLU A 304 -2.05 8.77 -20.46
N LEU A 305 -2.85 8.10 -21.31
CA LEU A 305 -3.96 8.72 -22.01
C LEU A 305 -5.01 9.29 -21.05
N PHE A 306 -5.27 8.61 -19.93
CA PHE A 306 -6.20 9.11 -18.93
C PHE A 306 -5.69 10.41 -18.30
N PHE A 307 -4.40 10.48 -17.92
CA PHE A 307 -3.82 11.69 -17.35
C PHE A 307 -3.83 12.86 -18.33
N ASP A 308 -3.47 12.61 -19.59
CA ASP A 308 -3.33 13.66 -20.61
C ASP A 308 -4.68 14.20 -21.11
N PHE A 309 -5.70 13.35 -21.21
CA PHE A 309 -6.94 13.71 -21.91
C PHE A 309 -8.20 13.66 -21.05
N GLU A 310 -8.26 12.79 -20.04
CA GLU A 310 -9.52 12.47 -19.36
C GLU A 310 -9.59 12.93 -17.91
N LEU A 311 -8.45 13.09 -17.23
CA LEU A 311 -8.38 13.37 -15.80
C LEU A 311 -9.12 14.66 -15.42
N ASP A 312 -8.98 15.73 -16.21
CA ASP A 312 -9.64 17.01 -15.92
C ASP A 312 -11.16 16.90 -15.98
N ARG A 313 -11.68 16.17 -16.98
CA ARG A 313 -13.11 15.85 -17.08
C ARG A 313 -13.56 14.95 -15.94
N ALA A 314 -12.79 13.91 -15.61
CA ALA A 314 -13.12 13.03 -14.50
C ALA A 314 -13.21 13.82 -13.18
N LEU A 315 -12.29 14.77 -12.96
CA LEU A 315 -12.31 15.65 -11.78
C LEU A 315 -13.48 16.63 -11.78
N GLU A 316 -13.85 17.19 -12.94
CA GLU A 316 -14.98 18.13 -13.04
C GLU A 316 -16.33 17.47 -12.73
N TYR A 317 -16.58 16.27 -13.25
CA TYR A 317 -17.89 15.62 -13.15
C TYR A 317 -18.00 14.67 -11.95
N TYR A 318 -16.89 14.04 -11.56
CA TYR A 318 -16.87 12.98 -10.55
C TYR A 318 -15.83 13.19 -9.45
N GLY A 319 -14.88 14.10 -9.67
CA GLY A 319 -13.83 14.45 -8.72
C GLY A 319 -14.41 14.91 -7.40
N PRO A 320 -13.61 15.06 -6.35
CA PRO A 320 -13.90 14.54 -5.01
C PRO A 320 -15.09 15.22 -4.30
N HIS A 321 -16.29 14.98 -4.83
CA HIS A 321 -17.56 15.45 -4.35
C HIS A 321 -18.09 14.44 -3.34
N THR A 322 -18.70 14.95 -2.27
CA THR A 322 -19.20 14.12 -1.18
C THR A 322 -20.51 13.41 -1.50
N ASP A 323 -21.20 13.81 -2.58
CA ASP A 323 -22.43 13.20 -3.10
C ASP A 323 -22.17 12.07 -4.10
N THR A 324 -20.93 11.87 -4.53
CA THR A 324 -20.52 10.76 -5.40
C THR A 324 -19.91 9.64 -4.58
N ALA A 325 -20.37 8.40 -4.79
CA ALA A 325 -19.82 7.23 -4.12
C ALA A 325 -18.34 7.02 -4.50
N PRO A 326 -17.45 6.71 -3.55
CA PRO A 326 -16.05 6.39 -3.82
C PRO A 326 -15.84 5.32 -4.89
N SER A 327 -16.77 4.38 -5.04
CA SER A 327 -16.74 3.31 -6.05
C SER A 327 -16.77 3.83 -7.49
N GLU A 328 -17.22 5.07 -7.73
CA GLU A 328 -17.29 5.63 -9.09
C GLU A 328 -15.93 5.66 -9.77
N VAL A 329 -14.83 5.92 -9.05
CA VAL A 329 -13.48 5.85 -9.64
C VAL A 329 -13.15 4.43 -10.16
N VAL A 330 -13.66 3.39 -9.52
CA VAL A 330 -13.47 2.00 -9.94
C VAL A 330 -14.27 1.74 -11.22
N HIS A 331 -15.55 2.10 -11.22
CA HIS A 331 -16.41 1.95 -12.40
C HIS A 331 -15.85 2.74 -13.60
N TYR A 332 -15.43 3.98 -13.36
CA TYR A 332 -14.87 4.85 -14.38
C TYR A 332 -13.60 4.27 -15.00
N LEU A 333 -12.61 3.89 -14.18
CA LEU A 333 -11.32 3.42 -14.68
C LEU A 333 -11.42 2.04 -15.35
N ILE A 334 -12.32 1.17 -14.90
CA ILE A 334 -12.62 -0.10 -15.57
C ILE A 334 -13.28 0.17 -16.92
N ARG A 335 -14.30 1.05 -16.97
CA ARG A 335 -15.03 1.40 -18.19
C ARG A 335 -14.14 2.12 -19.21
N TYR A 336 -13.22 2.96 -18.75
CA TYR A 336 -12.22 3.62 -19.58
C TYR A 336 -11.20 2.63 -20.15
N GLY A 337 -10.99 1.48 -19.49
CA GLY A 337 -10.04 0.45 -19.91
C GLY A 337 -8.64 0.57 -19.30
N ALA A 338 -8.40 1.57 -18.44
CA ALA A 338 -7.12 1.74 -17.74
C ALA A 338 -6.90 0.69 -16.64
N ALA A 339 -7.96 0.08 -16.11
CA ALA A 339 -7.89 -0.90 -15.03
C ALA A 339 -8.38 -2.29 -15.44
N GLN A 340 -7.64 -3.32 -15.03
CA GLN A 340 -7.98 -4.72 -15.24
C GLN A 340 -8.02 -5.46 -13.90
N ILE A 341 -9.04 -6.28 -13.72
CA ILE A 341 -9.17 -7.12 -12.52
C ILE A 341 -8.54 -8.50 -12.76
N ASN A 342 -8.15 -9.18 -11.69
CA ASN A 342 -7.64 -10.54 -11.83
C ASN A 342 -8.74 -11.49 -12.36
N LYS A 343 -8.35 -12.50 -13.15
CA LYS A 343 -9.25 -13.56 -13.61
C LYS A 343 -9.98 -14.20 -12.42
N GLY A 344 -11.30 -14.30 -12.54
CA GLY A 344 -12.16 -14.79 -11.46
C GLY A 344 -12.42 -13.80 -10.31
N GLY A 345 -11.83 -12.59 -10.32
CA GLY A 345 -11.92 -11.62 -9.22
C GLY A 345 -13.25 -10.89 -9.06
N HIS A 346 -14.22 -11.08 -9.96
CA HIS A 346 -15.45 -10.26 -10.02
C HIS A 346 -16.23 -10.26 -8.70
N SER A 347 -16.40 -11.44 -8.08
CA SER A 347 -17.12 -11.59 -6.82
C SER A 347 -16.42 -10.90 -5.65
N GLU A 348 -15.08 -10.91 -5.61
CA GLU A 348 -14.31 -10.26 -4.55
C GLU A 348 -14.30 -8.74 -4.69
N TRP A 349 -14.27 -8.22 -5.93
CA TRP A 349 -14.46 -6.80 -6.20
C TRP A 349 -15.86 -6.35 -5.83
N ASP A 350 -16.88 -7.07 -6.27
CA ASP A 350 -18.29 -6.81 -5.94
C ASP A 350 -18.53 -6.77 -4.42
N ARG A 351 -18.07 -7.79 -3.70
CA ARG A 351 -18.19 -7.90 -2.25
C ARG A 351 -17.57 -6.71 -1.51
N ILE A 352 -16.38 -6.27 -1.95
CA ILE A 352 -15.69 -5.15 -1.32
C ILE A 352 -16.37 -3.81 -1.67
N LEU A 353 -16.83 -3.63 -2.92
CA LEU A 353 -17.56 -2.44 -3.33
C LEU A 353 -18.88 -2.29 -2.57
N ARG A 354 -19.60 -3.38 -2.27
CA ARG A 354 -20.80 -3.35 -1.40
C ARG A 354 -20.50 -2.79 -0.02
N VAL A 355 -19.40 -3.23 0.58
CA VAL A 355 -18.96 -2.70 1.88
C VAL A 355 -18.61 -1.21 1.76
N GLY A 356 -17.89 -0.83 0.71
CA GLY A 356 -17.52 0.57 0.45
C GLY A 356 -18.74 1.48 0.23
N ASN A 357 -19.70 1.06 -0.59
CA ASN A 357 -20.91 1.83 -0.88
C ASN A 357 -21.78 1.97 0.36
N GLN A 358 -21.84 0.97 1.23
CA GLN A 358 -22.54 1.11 2.51
C GLN A 358 -21.83 2.06 3.47
N ILE A 359 -20.49 2.04 3.55
CA ILE A 359 -19.70 3.04 4.31
C ILE A 359 -20.07 4.45 3.86
N HIS A 360 -20.16 4.67 2.55
CA HIS A 360 -20.54 5.95 1.97
C HIS A 360 -21.99 6.34 2.29
N ARG A 361 -22.96 5.43 2.05
CA ARG A 361 -24.40 5.66 2.31
C ARG A 361 -24.68 6.05 3.77
N HIS A 362 -23.96 5.44 4.70
CA HIS A 362 -24.09 5.69 6.13
C HIS A 362 -23.23 6.86 6.65
N GLY A 363 -22.42 7.48 5.78
CA GLY A 363 -21.53 8.59 6.14
C GLY A 363 -20.48 8.19 7.17
N LEU A 364 -19.92 6.98 7.07
CA LEU A 364 -19.05 6.41 8.11
C LEU A 364 -17.59 6.86 8.01
N LYS A 365 -17.15 7.41 6.87
CA LYS A 365 -15.74 7.83 6.64
C LYS A 365 -15.15 8.64 7.82
N PRO A 366 -15.84 9.68 8.37
CA PRO A 366 -15.29 10.47 9.48
C PRO A 366 -15.10 9.70 10.79
N TYR A 367 -15.69 8.50 10.92
CA TYR A 367 -15.66 7.70 12.15
C TYR A 367 -14.72 6.50 12.04
N LEU A 368 -14.20 6.17 10.84
CA LEU A 368 -13.36 4.99 10.62
C LEU A 368 -12.09 4.98 11.48
N HIS A 369 -11.65 6.13 11.97
CA HIS A 369 -10.47 6.29 12.82
C HIS A 369 -10.72 6.17 14.32
N ASP A 370 -11.97 6.03 14.76
CA ASP A 370 -12.36 5.93 16.17
C ASP A 370 -13.34 4.77 16.37
N ALA A 371 -12.88 3.72 17.06
CA ALA A 371 -13.69 2.53 17.33
C ALA A 371 -15.00 2.84 18.06
N LYS A 372 -14.98 3.74 19.04
CA LYS A 372 -16.15 4.03 19.88
C LYS A 372 -17.18 4.82 19.08
N ALA A 373 -16.74 5.89 18.43
CA ALA A 373 -17.61 6.72 17.62
C ALA A 373 -18.21 5.94 16.44
N LEU A 374 -17.44 5.02 15.84
CA LEU A 374 -17.93 4.12 14.79
C LEU A 374 -19.02 3.16 15.29
N VAL A 375 -18.82 2.55 16.47
CA VAL A 375 -19.81 1.66 17.09
C VAL A 375 -21.09 2.41 17.46
N GLU A 376 -20.96 3.59 18.06
CA GLU A 376 -22.09 4.47 18.40
C GLU A 376 -22.88 4.82 17.15
N ARG A 377 -22.21 5.29 16.10
CA ARG A 377 -22.85 5.68 14.83
C ARG A 377 -23.59 4.53 14.15
N LEU A 378 -22.97 3.35 14.07
CA LEU A 378 -23.61 2.16 13.50
C LEU A 378 -24.81 1.72 14.36
N THR A 379 -24.68 1.75 15.68
CA THR A 379 -25.78 1.40 16.59
C THR A 379 -26.96 2.36 16.44
N GLU A 380 -26.71 3.67 16.29
CA GLU A 380 -27.75 4.67 16.02
C GLU A 380 -28.51 4.38 14.72
N ILE A 381 -27.78 4.17 13.61
CA ILE A 381 -28.37 3.89 12.28
C ILE A 381 -29.30 2.67 12.36
N PHE A 382 -28.83 1.58 12.95
CA PHE A 382 -29.61 0.34 13.02
C PHE A 382 -30.72 0.35 14.08
N ASN A 383 -30.61 1.17 15.12
CA ASN A 383 -31.72 1.44 16.04
C ASN A 383 -32.82 2.27 15.38
N LEU A 384 -32.46 3.28 14.59
CA LEU A 384 -33.41 4.09 13.81
C LEU A 384 -34.16 3.23 12.80
N HIS A 385 -33.46 2.36 12.06
CA HIS A 385 -34.12 1.41 11.16
C HIS A 385 -35.09 0.48 11.88
N ARG A 386 -34.77 0.01 13.10
CA ARG A 386 -35.70 -0.81 13.90
C ARG A 386 -36.97 -0.04 14.28
N LEU A 387 -36.88 1.27 14.50
CA LEU A 387 -38.03 2.13 14.80
C LEU A 387 -38.87 2.42 13.54
N GLU A 388 -38.25 2.55 12.37
CA GLU A 388 -38.95 2.69 11.08
C GLU A 388 -39.71 1.40 10.70
N HIS A 389 -39.16 0.23 11.03
CA HIS A 389 -39.79 -1.08 10.78
C HIS A 389 -40.92 -1.47 11.75
N LEU A 390 -41.23 -0.64 12.76
CA LEU A 390 -42.47 -0.77 13.55
C LEU A 390 -43.74 -0.37 12.76
N TYR A 391 -43.58 0.17 11.54
CA TYR A 391 -44.65 0.37 10.57
C TYR A 391 -44.42 -0.48 9.30
N VAL A 392 -44.73 -1.79 9.41
CA VAL A 392 -45.07 -2.79 8.35
C VAL A 392 -44.08 -2.99 7.16
N ILE A 393 -43.53 -4.21 7.04
CA ILE A 393 -43.75 -5.25 5.99
C ILE A 393 -42.64 -6.33 6.15
N GLU A 394 -43.03 -7.61 6.06
CA GLU A 394 -42.15 -8.79 6.14
C GLU A 394 -41.01 -8.76 5.11
N ALA A 395 -39.78 -9.05 5.56
CA ALA A 395 -38.61 -9.17 4.68
C ALA A 395 -38.73 -10.42 3.78
N PRO A 396 -38.48 -10.32 2.46
CA PRO A 396 -38.46 -11.49 1.59
C PRO A 396 -37.22 -12.36 1.89
N PRO A 397 -37.30 -13.69 1.68
CA PRO A 397 -36.21 -14.59 2.00
C PRO A 397 -35.02 -14.42 1.04
N MET A 398 -33.80 -14.47 1.59
CA MET A 398 -32.57 -14.48 0.79
C MET A 398 -32.50 -15.68 -0.18
N PRO A 399 -31.99 -15.49 -1.41
CA PRO A 399 -31.78 -16.58 -2.35
C PRO A 399 -30.70 -17.56 -1.83
N ARG A 400 -31.00 -18.86 -1.92
CA ARG A 400 -30.19 -19.98 -1.40
C ARG A 400 -28.77 -20.11 -2.00
N SER A 401 -28.42 -19.37 -3.04
CA SER A 401 -27.13 -19.48 -3.74
C SER A 401 -25.94 -18.92 -2.94
N MET A 402 -26.15 -18.09 -1.92
CA MET A 402 -25.05 -17.59 -1.06
C MET A 402 -24.68 -18.53 0.10
N LEU A 403 -25.42 -19.62 0.34
CA LEU A 403 -25.15 -20.59 1.42
C LEU A 403 -24.19 -21.72 1.01
N GLN A 404 -23.83 -21.85 -0.27
CA GLN A 404 -23.10 -23.02 -0.80
C GLN A 404 -21.71 -22.72 -1.39
N LEU A 405 -20.93 -21.82 -0.79
CA LEU A 405 -19.52 -21.59 -1.17
C LEU A 405 -18.52 -21.99 -0.07
N LYS A 406 -18.88 -22.93 0.81
CA LYS A 406 -17.97 -23.50 1.83
C LYS A 406 -17.76 -25.01 1.76
N ALA A 407 -18.03 -25.63 0.60
CA ALA A 407 -17.75 -27.05 0.39
C ALA A 407 -17.31 -27.33 -1.05
N ALA A 408 -16.18 -26.75 -1.47
CA ALA A 408 -15.26 -27.26 -2.51
C ALA A 408 -14.29 -26.13 -2.93
N ALA A 409 -13.19 -25.99 -2.18
CA ALA A 409 -11.88 -25.52 -2.62
C ALA A 409 -10.90 -25.82 -1.49
#